data_AF-A0A8T4L9E4-F1
#
_entry.id   AF-A0A8T4L9E4-F1
#
_cell.length_a   1.000
_cell.length_b   1.000
_cell.length_c   1.000
_cell.angle_alpha   90.00
_cell.angle_beta   90.00
_cell.angle_gamma   90.00
#
_symmetry.space_group_name_H-M   'P 1'
#
loop_
_entity.id
_entity.type
_entity.pdbx_description
1 polymer ?
#
loop_
_entity_poly.entity_id
_entity_poly.type
_entity_poly.pdbx_seq_one_letter_code
_entity_poly.pdbx_strand_id
1 'polypeptide(L)'
;MKKPKGIGIDFEQVRRFKQRPFSKNKRFYQRVFTAAEIRYCNAQSVPGQHFAARFCAKEAVRKCVQAQIPWNQIEVVLRNGSPSIRIHKTGLKKRTIFCSLSHDVQYAMAMVLIL
;
A
#
# COMPACT_ATOMS: atom_id res chain seq x y z
N MET A 1 -10.19 -23.58 -9.92
CA MET A 1 -9.43 -22.49 -10.59
C MET A 1 -8.07 -22.32 -9.92
N LYS A 2 -6.96 -22.31 -10.69
CA LYS A 2 -5.63 -22.00 -10.14
C LYS A 2 -5.63 -20.59 -9.56
N LYS A 3 -5.18 -20.47 -8.32
CA LYS A 3 -5.00 -19.19 -7.63
C LYS A 3 -3.94 -18.36 -8.38
N PRO A 4 -4.23 -17.12 -8.87
CA PRO A 4 -3.29 -16.34 -9.68
C PRO A 4 -2.00 -16.06 -8.90
N LYS A 5 -0.85 -16.51 -9.42
CA LYS A 5 0.48 -16.08 -8.99
C LYS A 5 0.85 -14.86 -9.81
N GLY A 6 1.59 -13.92 -9.23
CA GLY A 6 1.91 -12.69 -9.96
C GLY A 6 2.93 -11.82 -9.28
N ILE A 7 3.53 -10.97 -10.10
CA ILE A 7 4.46 -9.92 -9.73
C ILE A 7 3.81 -8.56 -10.02
N GLY A 8 4.01 -7.60 -9.14
CA GLY A 8 3.46 -6.26 -9.25
C GLY A 8 4.50 -5.25 -8.81
N ILE A 9 4.60 -4.17 -9.57
CA ILE A 9 5.47 -3.04 -9.25
C ILE A 9 4.68 -1.74 -9.45
N ASP A 10 4.93 -0.76 -8.62
CA ASP A 10 4.38 0.58 -8.77
C ASP A 10 5.35 1.65 -8.29
N PHE A 11 5.22 2.85 -8.85
CA PHE A 11 6.09 4.00 -8.64
C PHE A 11 5.25 5.28 -8.62
N GLU A 12 5.52 6.18 -7.68
CA GLU A 12 4.69 7.35 -7.45
C GLU A 12 5.50 8.55 -6.92
N GLN A 13 5.07 9.75 -7.28
CA GLN A 13 5.63 10.99 -6.75
C GLN A 13 5.15 11.26 -5.33
N VAL A 14 6.08 11.44 -4.39
CA VAL A 14 5.80 11.87 -3.02
C VAL A 14 5.10 13.23 -3.00
N ARG A 15 5.40 14.10 -3.97
CA ARG A 15 4.77 15.41 -4.15
C ARG A 15 3.24 15.32 -4.23
N ARG A 16 2.69 14.26 -4.83
CA ARG A 16 1.24 14.04 -4.95
C ARG A 16 0.55 13.99 -3.57
N PHE A 17 1.21 13.39 -2.59
CA PHE A 17 0.69 13.29 -1.22
C PHE A 17 1.02 14.52 -0.38
N LYS A 18 2.18 15.16 -0.60
CA LYS A 18 2.53 16.45 0.03
C LYS A 18 1.51 17.54 -0.33
N GLN A 19 1.13 17.64 -1.60
CA GLN A 19 0.16 18.63 -2.10
C GLN A 19 -1.29 18.28 -1.77
N ARG A 20 -1.55 17.06 -1.31
CA ARG A 20 -2.88 16.57 -0.98
C ARG A 20 -2.91 16.09 0.48
N PRO A 21 -2.78 16.98 1.47
CA PRO A 21 -2.69 16.59 2.87
C PRO A 21 -3.99 15.92 3.37
N PHE A 22 -3.84 14.98 4.32
CA PHE A 22 -4.95 14.21 4.89
C PHE A 22 -6.08 15.10 5.42
N SER A 23 -5.75 16.16 6.16
CA SER A 23 -6.71 17.07 6.80
C SER A 23 -7.74 17.65 5.82
N LYS A 24 -7.32 17.96 4.59
CA LYS A 24 -8.16 18.52 3.52
C LYS A 24 -8.77 17.47 2.59
N ASN A 25 -8.31 16.21 2.66
CA ASN A 25 -8.63 15.16 1.68
C ASN A 25 -9.12 13.86 2.32
N LYS A 26 -9.77 13.94 3.48
CA LYS A 26 -10.16 12.77 4.31
C LYS A 26 -10.84 11.66 3.51
N ARG A 27 -11.79 11.99 2.63
CA ARG A 27 -12.51 11.01 1.79
C ARG A 27 -11.59 10.18 0.90
N PHE A 28 -10.59 10.81 0.27
CA PHE A 28 -9.60 10.09 -0.54
C PHE A 28 -8.79 9.13 0.32
N TYR A 29 -8.28 9.59 1.46
CA TYR A 29 -7.46 8.77 2.33
C TYR A 29 -8.24 7.63 2.97
N GLN A 30 -9.47 7.85 3.42
CA GLN A 30 -10.32 6.79 3.99
C GLN A 30 -10.76 5.74 2.96
N ARG A 31 -10.85 6.12 1.68
CA ARG A 31 -11.08 5.19 0.58
C ARG A 31 -9.86 4.32 0.31
N VAL A 32 -8.66 4.90 0.39
CA VAL A 32 -7.41 4.28 -0.06
C VAL A 32 -6.70 3.53 1.06
N PHE A 33 -6.66 4.07 2.27
CA PHE A 33 -5.88 3.59 3.40
C PHE A 33 -6.78 3.10 4.53
N THR A 34 -6.30 2.13 5.31
CA THR A 34 -6.95 1.74 6.57
C THR A 34 -6.77 2.84 7.62
N ALA A 35 -7.61 2.82 8.66
CA ALA A 35 -7.45 3.73 9.78
C ALA A 35 -6.07 3.56 10.48
N ALA A 36 -5.52 2.34 10.52
CA ALA A 36 -4.21 2.09 11.10
C ALA A 36 -3.08 2.66 10.23
N GLU A 37 -3.17 2.53 8.90
CA GLU A 37 -2.20 3.16 7.99
C GLU A 37 -2.23 4.69 8.07
N ILE A 38 -3.43 5.29 8.15
CA ILE A 38 -3.58 6.74 8.31
C ILE A 38 -2.91 7.20 9.61
N ARG A 39 -3.16 6.51 10.73
CA ARG A 39 -2.50 6.82 12.01
C ARG A 39 -0.99 6.67 11.91
N TYR A 40 -0.50 5.57 11.35
CA TYR A 40 0.93 5.34 11.18
C TYR A 40 1.58 6.46 10.38
N CYS A 41 1.05 6.78 9.18
CA CYS A 41 1.67 7.73 8.27
C CYS A 41 1.68 9.15 8.84
N ASN A 42 0.60 9.55 9.51
CA ASN A 42 0.52 10.88 10.14
C ASN A 42 1.46 11.02 11.34
N ALA A 43 1.89 9.92 11.97
CA ALA A 43 2.84 9.95 13.09
C ALA A 43 4.31 10.05 12.63
N GLN A 44 4.59 9.97 11.32
CA GLN A 44 5.94 10.07 10.80
C GLN A 44 6.35 11.52 10.56
N SER A 45 7.66 11.79 10.56
CA SER A 45 8.21 13.12 10.30
C SER A 45 7.81 13.69 8.93
N VAL A 46 7.72 12.83 7.91
CA VAL A 46 7.33 13.21 6.54
C VAL A 46 6.16 12.33 6.05
N PRO A 47 4.90 12.60 6.46
CA PRO A 47 3.76 11.72 6.18
C PRO A 47 3.57 11.39 4.70
N GLY A 48 3.85 12.34 3.81
CA GLY A 48 3.71 12.16 2.37
C GLY A 48 4.50 10.99 1.79
N GLN A 49 5.73 10.74 2.28
CA GLN A 49 6.56 9.61 1.83
C GLN A 49 5.94 8.27 2.21
N HIS A 50 5.49 8.18 3.46
CA HIS A 50 4.89 6.98 4.01
C HIS A 50 3.52 6.66 3.39
N PHE A 51 2.75 7.68 3.00
CA PHE A 51 1.53 7.48 2.22
C PHE A 51 1.83 7.04 0.79
N ALA A 52 2.81 7.66 0.12
CA ALA A 52 3.20 7.30 -1.23
C ALA A 52 3.69 5.84 -1.33
N ALA A 53 4.60 5.42 -0.43
CA ALA A 53 5.10 4.05 -0.42
C ALA A 53 3.98 3.01 -0.21
N ARG A 54 3.02 3.29 0.69
CA ARG A 54 1.86 2.42 0.91
C ARG A 54 0.90 2.40 -0.27
N PHE A 55 0.73 3.53 -0.94
CA PHE A 55 -0.05 3.60 -2.16
C PHE A 55 0.54 2.70 -3.24
N CYS A 56 1.85 2.79 -3.48
CA CYS A 56 2.55 1.92 -4.42
C CYS A 56 2.38 0.44 -4.06
N ALA A 57 2.50 0.09 -2.79
CA ALA A 57 2.32 -1.29 -2.34
C ALA A 57 0.92 -1.84 -2.65
N LYS A 58 -0.10 -1.01 -2.44
CA LYS A 58 -1.49 -1.37 -2.75
C LYS A 58 -1.72 -1.52 -4.25
N GLU A 59 -1.17 -0.63 -5.08
CA GLU A 59 -1.26 -0.80 -6.54
C GLU A 59 -0.50 -2.03 -7.02
N ALA A 60 0.69 -2.29 -6.49
CA ALA A 60 1.46 -3.49 -6.80
C ALA A 60 0.66 -4.77 -6.49
N VAL A 61 -0.01 -4.83 -5.33
CA VAL A 61 -0.94 -5.93 -5.01
C VAL A 61 -2.07 -6.04 -6.02
N ARG A 62 -2.72 -4.92 -6.39
CA ARG A 62 -3.84 -4.92 -7.35
C ARG A 62 -3.41 -5.39 -8.74
N LYS A 63 -2.19 -5.05 -9.17
CA LYS A 63 -1.57 -5.54 -10.42
C LYS A 63 -1.33 -7.05 -10.38
N CYS A 64 -0.93 -7.62 -9.25
CA CYS A 64 -0.75 -9.08 -9.12
C CYS A 64 -2.05 -9.87 -9.25
N VAL A 65 -3.15 -9.38 -8.67
CA VAL A 65 -4.39 -10.17 -8.53
C VAL A 65 -5.41 -9.96 -9.65
N GLN A 66 -5.16 -9.04 -10.58
CA GLN A 66 -6.06 -8.65 -11.68
C GLN A 66 -7.53 -8.45 -11.22
N ALA A 67 -7.72 -8.05 -9.96
CA ALA A 67 -9.02 -8.00 -9.31
C ALA A 67 -9.25 -6.63 -8.66
N GLN A 68 -10.51 -6.20 -8.64
CA GLN A 68 -10.95 -5.01 -7.92
C GLN A 68 -11.04 -5.30 -6.41
N ILE A 69 -9.90 -5.53 -5.76
CA ILE A 69 -9.84 -5.45 -4.30
C ILE A 69 -9.99 -3.96 -3.93
N PRO A 70 -10.95 -3.59 -3.06
CA PRO A 70 -11.01 -2.23 -2.55
C PRO A 70 -9.69 -1.90 -1.84
N TRP A 71 -9.20 -0.69 -2.07
CA TRP A 71 -7.91 -0.24 -1.55
C TRP A 71 -7.74 -0.41 -0.03
N ASN A 72 -8.78 -0.10 0.74
CA ASN A 72 -8.81 -0.24 2.19
C ASN A 72 -8.92 -1.70 2.68
N GLN A 73 -9.01 -2.69 1.77
CA GLN A 73 -8.93 -4.12 2.09
C GLN A 73 -7.51 -4.68 1.93
N ILE A 74 -6.58 -3.87 1.40
CA ILE A 74 -5.15 -4.16 1.32
C ILE A 74 -4.48 -3.28 2.36
N GLU A 75 -3.80 -3.84 3.34
CA GLU A 75 -3.14 -3.08 4.40
C GLU A 75 -1.66 -3.39 4.44
N VAL A 76 -0.83 -2.34 4.40
CA VAL A 76 0.61 -2.44 4.62
C VAL A 76 0.87 -2.33 6.12
N VAL A 77 1.35 -3.41 6.71
CA VAL A 77 1.74 -3.49 8.12
C VAL A 77 3.25 -3.65 8.23
N LEU A 78 3.81 -3.31 9.39
CA LEU A 78 5.17 -3.68 9.75
C LEU A 78 5.13 -4.95 10.60
N ARG A 79 5.95 -5.93 10.25
CA ARG A 79 6.20 -7.14 11.05
C ARG A 79 7.70 -7.25 11.27
N ASN A 80 8.14 -7.18 12.52
CA ASN A 80 9.55 -7.23 12.90
C ASN A 80 10.41 -6.21 12.13
N GLY A 81 9.88 -5.00 11.92
CA GLY A 81 10.56 -3.94 11.14
C GLY A 81 10.42 -4.05 9.62
N SER A 82 9.96 -5.17 9.07
CA SER A 82 9.81 -5.36 7.63
C SER A 82 8.36 -5.11 7.16
N PRO A 83 8.16 -4.54 5.96
CA PRO A 83 6.84 -4.38 5.40
C PRO A 83 6.19 -5.73 5.06
N SER A 84 4.88 -5.82 5.29
CA SER A 84 4.07 -7.00 5.01
C SER A 84 2.68 -6.58 4.55
N ILE A 85 2.05 -7.42 3.73
CA ILE A 85 0.68 -7.18 3.23
C ILE A 85 -0.31 -8.03 4.02
N ARG A 86 -1.35 -7.37 4.55
CA ARG A 86 -2.52 -8.00 5.12
C ARG A 86 -3.71 -7.75 4.20
N ILE A 87 -4.31 -8.83 3.69
CA ILE A 87 -5.55 -8.75 2.90
C ILE A 87 -6.74 -9.07 3.81
N HIS A 88 -7.64 -8.11 3.98
CA HIS A 88 -8.84 -8.27 4.81
C HIS A 88 -9.93 -9.09 4.11
N LYS A 89 -9.94 -9.10 2.77
CA LYS A 89 -10.86 -9.89 1.94
C LYS A 89 -10.54 -11.40 2.00
N THR A 90 -11.54 -12.21 2.33
CA THR A 90 -11.42 -13.66 2.62
C THR A 90 -10.74 -14.49 1.53
N GLY A 91 -10.98 -14.20 0.25
CA GLY A 91 -10.45 -15.00 -0.88
C GLY A 91 -8.93 -15.00 -1.09
N LEU A 92 -8.20 -14.08 -0.45
CA LEU A 92 -6.74 -13.94 -0.59
C LEU A 92 -5.97 -14.09 0.73
N LYS A 93 -6.65 -14.41 1.85
CA LYS A 93 -6.02 -14.54 3.17
C LYS A 93 -4.98 -15.66 3.26
N LYS A 94 -5.11 -16.71 2.45
CA LYS A 94 -4.24 -17.91 2.47
C LYS A 94 -3.17 -17.86 1.37
N ARG A 95 -2.49 -16.71 1.24
CA ARG A 95 -1.47 -16.44 0.20
C ARG A 95 -0.15 -16.07 0.85
N THR A 96 0.94 -16.56 0.27
CA THR A 96 2.27 -16.05 0.60
C THR A 96 2.49 -14.78 -0.21
N ILE A 97 2.62 -13.65 0.49
CA ILE A 97 2.80 -12.33 -0.13
C ILE A 97 4.11 -11.74 0.38
N PHE A 98 5.05 -11.50 -0.53
CA PHE A 98 6.26 -10.75 -0.26
C PHE A 98 6.07 -9.31 -0.73
N CYS A 99 6.60 -8.36 0.04
CA CYS A 99 6.53 -6.95 -0.28
C CYS A 99 7.84 -6.27 0.09
N SER A 100 8.32 -5.40 -0.80
CA SER A 100 9.41 -4.48 -0.55
C SER A 100 8.96 -3.07 -0.90
N LEU A 101 9.38 -2.11 -0.09
CA LEU A 101 9.08 -0.69 -0.23
C LEU A 101 10.41 0.07 -0.31
N SER A 102 10.49 1.09 -1.15
CA SER A 102 11.60 2.04 -1.15
C SER A 102 11.06 3.44 -1.42
N HIS A 103 11.68 4.46 -0.83
CA HIS A 103 11.32 5.85 -1.11
C HIS A 103 12.48 6.80 -0.81
N ASP A 104 12.44 7.96 -1.45
CA ASP A 104 13.28 9.11 -1.13
C ASP A 104 12.40 10.37 -0.93
N VAL A 105 12.98 11.56 -1.07
CA VAL A 105 12.24 12.84 -0.92
C VAL A 105 11.29 13.16 -2.08
N GLN A 106 11.51 12.56 -3.25
CA GLN A 106 10.80 12.82 -4.50
C GLN A 106 9.84 11.70 -4.87
N TYR A 107 10.25 10.44 -4.70
CA TYR A 107 9.56 9.27 -5.21
C TYR A 107 9.41 8.16 -4.16
N ALA A 108 8.42 7.32 -4.38
CA ALA A 108 8.23 6.07 -3.66
C ALA A 108 7.94 4.96 -4.67
N MET A 109 8.32 3.74 -4.31
CA MET A 109 8.05 2.55 -5.08
C MET A 109 7.76 1.35 -4.19
N ALA A 110 7.08 0.37 -4.76
CA ALA A 110 6.88 -0.91 -4.11
C ALA A 110 6.89 -2.04 -5.12
N MET A 111 7.40 -3.19 -4.68
CA MET A 111 7.36 -4.45 -5.40
C MET A 111 6.65 -5.50 -4.56
N VAL A 112 5.79 -6.28 -5.19
CA VAL A 112 5.01 -7.34 -4.55
C VAL A 112 5.09 -8.62 -5.36
N LEU A 113 5.27 -9.74 -4.66
CA LEU A 113 5.21 -11.09 -5.21
C LEU A 113 4.13 -11.88 -4.46
N ILE A 114 3.18 -12.47 -5.19
CA ILE A 114 2.13 -13.34 -4.65
C ILE A 114 2.31 -14.75 -5.21
N LEU A 115 2.45 -15.73 -4.32
CA LEU A 115 2.54 -17.16 -4.64
C LEU A 115 1.22 -17.93 -4.44
#